data_AF-A0A832H062-F1
#
_entry.id   AF-A0A832H062-F1
#
_cell.length_a   1.000
_cell.length_b   1.000
_cell.length_c   1.000
_cell.angle_alpha   90.00
_cell.angle_beta   90.00
_cell.angle_gamma   90.00
#
_symmetry.space_group_name_H-M   'P 1'
#
loop_
_entity.id
_entity.type
_entity.pdbx_description
1 polymer ?
#
loop_
_entity_poly.entity_id
_entity_poly.type
_entity_poly.pdbx_seq_one_letter_code
_entity_poly.pdbx_strand_id
1 'polypeptide(L)'
;MPSGRTHDSITLWSLPLVAGVTFERTHNASLTLILSGGYLFSGLMFGPDLDIHSRQYKRWGVLRWIWLPYRRSMRHRAFLSHGPVVGT
;
A
#
# COMPACT_ATOMS: atom_id res chain seq x y z
N MET A 1 7.13 -12.20 -2.28
CA MET A 1 6.50 -11.02 -1.68
C MET A 1 5.78 -11.46 -0.41
N PRO A 2 5.88 -10.73 0.71
CA PRO A 2 5.16 -11.09 1.94
C PRO A 2 3.65 -11.13 1.67
N SER A 3 2.93 -11.97 2.42
CA SER A 3 1.47 -12.05 2.30
C SER A 3 0.82 -10.68 2.59
N GLY A 4 -0.33 -10.38 1.98
CA GLY A 4 -1.07 -9.14 2.26
C GLY A 4 -1.38 -8.94 3.76
N ARG A 5 -1.48 -10.03 4.54
CA ARG A 5 -1.63 -9.95 6.01
C ARG A 5 -0.37 -9.39 6.69
N THR A 6 0.81 -9.82 6.26
CA THR A 6 2.09 -9.32 6.79
C THR A 6 2.25 -7.84 6.49
N HIS A 7 1.87 -7.41 5.29
CA HIS A 7 1.89 -6.01 4.89
C HIS A 7 0.95 -5.14 5.76
N ASP A 8 -0.27 -5.62 6.00
CA ASP A 8 -1.23 -4.96 6.88
C ASP A 8 -0.70 -4.86 8.32
N SER A 9 -0.14 -5.95 8.85
CA SER A 9 0.43 -5.99 10.19
C SER A 9 1.57 -4.99 10.33
N ILE A 10 2.49 -4.92 9.35
CA ILE A 10 3.59 -3.94 9.37
C ILE A 10 3.01 -2.53 9.41
N THR A 11 2.05 -2.21 8.54
CA THR A 11 1.41 -0.88 8.48
C THR A 11 0.74 -0.51 9.81
N LEU A 12 0.06 -1.46 10.45
CA LEU A 12 -0.61 -1.22 11.73
C LEU A 12 0.38 -1.08 12.89
N TRP A 13 1.43 -1.90 12.92
CA TRP A 13 2.44 -1.86 13.99
C TRP A 13 3.38 -0.66 13.89
N SER A 14 3.63 -0.13 12.69
CA SER A 14 4.42 1.08 12.49
C SER A 14 3.60 2.36 12.72
N LEU A 15 2.27 2.31 12.67
CA LEU A 15 1.40 3.48 12.81
C LEU A 15 1.64 4.26 14.11
N PRO A 16 1.76 3.65 15.30
CA PRO A 16 2.04 4.39 16.53
C PRO A 16 3.38 5.11 16.50
N LEU A 17 4.39 4.53 15.84
CA LEU A 17 5.70 5.15 15.68
C LEU A 17 5.59 6.38 14.78
N VAL A 18 4.92 6.27 13.63
CA VAL A 18 4.69 7.40 12.72
C VAL A 18 3.89 8.51 13.42
N ALA A 19 2.82 8.15 14.12
CA ALA A 19 1.98 9.10 14.85
C ALA A 19 2.76 9.79 15.98
N GLY A 20 3.53 9.03 16.77
CA GLY A 20 4.33 9.53 17.88
C GLY A 20 5.41 10.51 17.42
N VAL A 21 6.20 10.15 16.41
CA VAL A 21 7.24 11.03 15.84
C VAL A 21 6.61 12.29 15.23
N THR A 22 5.48 12.16 14.54
CA THR A 22 4.80 13.31 13.93
C THR A 22 4.28 14.26 15.00
N PHE A 23 3.67 13.75 16.07
CA PHE A 23 3.16 14.57 17.15
C PHE A 23 4.29 15.23 17.95
N GLU A 24 5.37 14.50 18.24
CA GLU A 24 6.56 15.04 18.90
C GLU A 24 7.17 16.21 18.12
N ARG A 25 7.16 16.16 16.79
CA ARG A 25 7.75 17.22 15.95
C ARG A 25 6.82 18.39 15.67
N THR A 26 5.54 18.13 15.48
CA THR A 26 4.59 19.17 15.07
C THR A 26 3.82 19.77 16.24
N HIS A 27 3.74 19.06 17.36
CA HIS A 27 2.87 19.37 18.51
C HIS A 27 1.41 19.68 18.09
N ASN A 28 0.98 19.19 16.94
CA ASN A 28 -0.31 19.53 16.33
C ASN A 28 -1.08 18.26 16.01
N ALA A 29 -2.17 18.03 16.74
CA ALA A 29 -3.01 16.85 16.59
C ALA A 29 -3.64 16.74 15.19
N SER A 30 -4.01 17.86 14.55
CA SER A 30 -4.60 17.85 13.22
C SER A 30 -3.61 17.36 12.16
N LEU A 31 -2.36 17.83 12.21
CA LEU A 31 -1.31 17.38 11.30
C LEU A 31 -0.97 15.90 11.53
N THR A 32 -0.89 15.46 12.78
CA THR A 32 -0.69 14.05 13.12
C THR A 32 -1.83 13.19 12.57
N LEU A 33 -3.09 13.60 12.74
CA LEU A 33 -4.23 12.85 12.22
C LEU A 33 -4.22 12.75 10.70
N ILE A 34 -3.91 13.83 9.99
CA ILE A 34 -3.81 13.84 8.53
C ILE A 34 -2.70 12.90 8.06
N LEU A 35 -1.51 12.99 8.67
CA LEU A 35 -0.36 12.15 8.31
C LEU A 35 -0.59 10.68 8.65
N SER A 36 -1.06 10.36 9.86
CA SER A 36 -1.38 8.99 10.26
C SER A 36 -2.52 8.41 9.44
N GLY A 37 -3.55 9.20 9.12
CA GLY A 37 -4.63 8.79 8.24
C GLY A 37 -4.16 8.51 6.82
N GLY A 38 -3.34 9.40 6.24
CA GLY A 38 -2.75 9.21 4.92
C GLY A 38 -1.80 8.01 4.86
N TYR A 39 -1.00 7.80 5.91
CA TYR A 39 -0.12 6.64 6.05
C TYR A 39 -0.94 5.33 6.10
N LEU A 40 -1.96 5.26 6.95
CA LEU A 40 -2.80 4.09 7.08
C LEU A 40 -3.57 3.79 5.78
N PHE A 41 -4.16 4.83 5.19
CA PHE A 41 -4.87 4.71 3.92
C PHE A 41 -3.93 4.19 2.84
N SER A 42 -2.75 4.78 2.70
CA SER A 42 -1.82 4.38 1.65
C SER A 42 -1.29 2.96 1.83
N GLY A 43 -0.91 2.58 3.05
CA GLY A 43 -0.41 1.23 3.35
C GLY A 43 -1.47 0.13 3.25
N LEU A 44 -2.75 0.44 3.45
CA LEU A 44 -3.83 -0.55 3.34
C LEU A 44 -4.46 -0.61 1.94
N MET A 45 -4.51 0.51 1.21
CA MET A 45 -5.19 0.61 -0.08
C MET A 45 -4.28 0.35 -1.27
N PHE A 46 -2.99 0.70 -1.17
CA PHE A 46 -2.04 0.54 -2.27
C PHE A 46 -1.11 -0.64 -2.02
N GLY A 47 -0.80 -1.37 -3.10
CA GLY A 47 0.11 -2.50 -3.08
C GLY A 47 0.31 -3.06 -4.49
N PRO A 48 1.39 -3.84 -4.71
CA PRO A 48 1.69 -4.42 -6.01
C PRO A 48 0.57 -5.36 -6.49
N ASP A 49 -0.14 -5.99 -5.55
CA ASP A 49 -1.20 -6.97 -5.80
C ASP A 49 -2.55 -6.36 -6.26
N LEU A 50 -2.61 -5.06 -6.61
CA LEU A 50 -3.82 -4.42 -7.14
C LEU A 50 -4.21 -4.92 -8.54
N ASP A 51 -3.25 -5.51 -9.25
CA ASP A 51 -3.43 -6.19 -10.53
C ASP A 51 -4.24 -7.50 -10.39
N ILE A 52 -4.12 -8.21 -9.27
CA ILE A 52 -4.82 -9.48 -8.98
C ILE A 52 -6.02 -9.31 -8.04
N HIS A 53 -6.78 -10.38 -7.77
CA HIS A 53 -7.91 -10.39 -6.83
C HIS A 53 -7.47 -10.43 -5.35
N SER A 54 -6.59 -9.50 -4.97
CA SER A 54 -6.02 -9.38 -3.62
C SER A 54 -6.96 -8.75 -2.61
N ARG A 55 -6.53 -8.71 -1.34
CA ARG A 55 -7.23 -7.99 -0.27
C ARG A 55 -7.27 -6.49 -0.55
N GLN A 56 -6.17 -5.92 -1.03
CA GLN A 56 -6.04 -4.51 -1.39
C GLN A 56 -7.06 -4.14 -2.48
N TYR A 57 -7.15 -4.94 -3.55
CA TYR A 57 -8.14 -4.73 -4.61
C TYR A 57 -9.59 -4.81 -4.09
N LYS A 58 -9.88 -5.72 -3.16
CA LYS A 58 -11.22 -5.85 -2.55
C LYS A 58 -11.58 -4.66 -1.66
N ARG A 59 -10.61 -4.04 -0.97
CA ARG A 59 -10.83 -2.89 -0.08
C ARG A 59 -11.32 -1.64 -0.80
N TRP A 60 -10.97 -1.46 -2.07
CA TRP A 60 -11.49 -0.36 -2.89
C TRP A 60 -13.01 -0.44 -3.13
N GLY A 61 -13.64 -1.60 -2.89
CA GLY A 61 -15.09 -1.74 -2.97
C GLY A 61 -15.62 -1.36 -4.35
N VAL A 62 -16.51 -0.36 -4.40
CA VAL A 62 -17.05 0.16 -5.67
C VAL A 62 -15.97 0.80 -6.52
N LEU A 63 -15.05 1.57 -5.93
CA LEU A 63 -13.99 2.30 -6.64
C LEU A 63 -12.92 1.39 -7.27
N ARG A 64 -12.99 0.07 -7.09
CA ARG A 64 -12.07 -0.89 -7.70
C ARG A 64 -12.02 -0.83 -9.23
N TRP A 65 -13.04 -0.22 -9.86
CA TRP A 65 -13.11 -0.06 -11.32
C TRP A 65 -11.96 0.80 -11.87
N ILE A 66 -11.41 1.73 -11.07
CA ILE A 66 -10.25 2.55 -11.47
C ILE A 66 -9.01 1.69 -11.75
N TRP A 67 -8.93 0.51 -11.12
CA TRP A 67 -7.82 -0.43 -11.28
C TRP A 67 -8.05 -1.44 -12.41
N LEU A 68 -9.21 -1.44 -13.08
CA LEU A 68 -9.45 -2.27 -14.25
C LEU A 68 -8.50 -1.98 -15.42
N PRO A 69 -8.23 -0.71 -15.83
CA PRO A 69 -7.22 -0.43 -16.84
C PRO A 69 -5.83 -0.88 -16.37
N TYR A 70 -5.48 -0.64 -15.10
CA TYR A 70 -4.21 -1.08 -14.51
C TYR A 70 -4.04 -2.60 -14.58
N ARG A 71 -5.07 -3.38 -14.18
CA ARG A 71 -5.10 -4.84 -14.29
C ARG A 71 -4.98 -5.33 -15.72
N ARG A 72 -5.65 -4.66 -16.68
CA ARG A 72 -5.58 -5.04 -18.10
C ARG A 72 -4.18 -4.80 -18.68
N SER A 73 -3.53 -3.71 -18.28
CA SER A 73 -2.16 -3.37 -18.70
C SER A 73 -1.10 -4.23 -18.01
N MET A 74 -1.31 -4.61 -16.75
CA MET A 74 -0.38 -5.37 -15.91
C MET A 74 -0.71 -6.87 -15.87
N ARG A 75 -1.28 -7.43 -16.95
CA ARG A 75 -1.55 -8.88 -17.07
C ARG A 75 -0.28 -9.74 -17.14
N HIS A 76 0.89 -9.11 -17.23
CA HIS A 76 2.16 -9.76 -17.47
C HIS A 76 3.17 -9.45 -16.37
N ARG A 77 3.38 -10.41 -15.47
CA ARG A 77 4.68 -10.66 -14.83
C ARG A 77 5.77 -11.05 -15.85
N ALA A 78 5.72 -10.56 -17.10
CA ALA A 78 6.34 -11.23 -18.26
C ALA A 78 7.27 -10.38 -19.14
N PHE A 79 7.68 -9.15 -18.78
CA PHE A 79 8.85 -8.58 -19.49
C PHE A 79 9.65 -7.50 -18.74
N LEU A 80 9.02 -6.58 -18.01
CA LEU A 80 9.75 -5.46 -17.38
C LEU A 80 10.44 -5.80 -16.04
N SER A 81 10.15 -6.97 -15.48
CA SER A 81 10.84 -7.52 -14.29
C SER A 81 11.89 -8.59 -14.63
N HIS A 82 12.12 -8.88 -15.92
CA HIS A 82 13.39 -9.44 -16.39
C HIS A 82 14.23 -8.30 -16.94
N GLY A 83 14.69 -7.43 -16.04
CA GLY A 83 15.97 -6.77 -16.30
C GLY A 83 17.01 -7.88 -16.54
N PRO A 84 17.78 -7.84 -17.64
CA PRO A 84 18.65 -8.93 -18.05
C PRO A 84 19.93 -9.07 -17.20
N VAL A 85 19.92 -8.68 -15.92
CA VAL A 85 21.12 -8.68 -15.07
C VAL A 85 20.72 -8.86 -13.60
N VAL A 86 21.07 -10.02 -13.04
CA VAL A 86 21.27 -10.37 -11.61
C VAL A 86 20.03 -10.73 -10.77
N GLY A 87 20.00 -12.00 -10.34
CA GLY A 87 19.33 -12.43 -9.12
C GLY A 87 18.72 -13.83 -9.18
N THR A 88 19.57 -14.86 -9.25
CA THR A 88 19.25 -16.22 -8.78
C THR A 88 18.88 -16.22 -7.30
#